data_AF-A0A7C9DUX3-F1
#
_entry.id   AF-A0A7C9DUX3-F1
#
_cell.length_a   1.000
_cell.length_b   1.000
_cell.length_c   1.000
_cell.angle_alpha   90.00
_cell.angle_beta   90.00
_cell.angle_gamma   90.00
#
_symmetry.space_group_name_H-M   'P 1'
#
loop_
_entity.id
_entity.type
_entity.pdbx_description
1 polymer ?
#
loop_
_entity_poly.entity_id
_entity_poly.type
_entity_poly.pdbx_seq_one_letter_code
_entity_poly.pdbx_strand_id
1 'polypeptide(L)'
;GFRPYSLSYSNKVGGNQSHVLSPSANYVTVARTALPAAPPFPIPSTPLQPQGRGEEKKKMNKKKIFKLAKGFRGRAKNCIRIARERVEKALQYSYRDRRNKKRDMRSLWIERINAGTRQHGVNYGNFMHGLMKENIQLNRKVLSELAMHEPYSFKALVDVSRNAFPGNKKMEPQKVGLAAVL
;
A
#
# COMPACT_ATOMS: atom_id res chain seq x y z
N GLY A 1 10.17 2.75 -16.22
CA GLY A 1 10.60 1.35 -16.25
C GLY A 1 10.94 0.92 -14.84
N PHE A 2 10.26 -0.10 -14.31
CA PHE A 2 10.49 -0.64 -12.97
C PHE A 2 11.43 -1.85 -13.06
N ARG A 3 12.57 -1.82 -12.38
CA ARG A 3 13.50 -2.96 -12.27
C ARG A 3 12.97 -3.98 -11.24
N PRO A 4 12.91 -5.29 -11.54
CA PRO A 4 12.65 -6.31 -10.52
C PRO A 4 13.95 -6.75 -9.83
N TYR A 5 13.87 -6.98 -8.52
CA TYR A 5 14.91 -7.63 -7.71
C TYR A 5 14.98 -9.13 -8.04
N SER A 6 16.16 -9.64 -8.40
CA SER A 6 16.48 -11.06 -8.52
C SER A 6 17.13 -11.58 -7.24
N LEU A 7 16.52 -12.56 -6.57
CA LEU A 7 17.18 -13.36 -5.53
C LEU A 7 17.78 -14.61 -6.19
N SER A 8 19.10 -14.70 -6.21
CA SER A 8 19.88 -15.86 -6.64
C SER A 8 20.04 -16.83 -5.48
N TYR A 9 19.51 -18.06 -5.60
CA TYR A 9 19.83 -19.16 -4.68
C TYR A 9 21.00 -19.96 -5.26
N SER A 10 22.12 -19.98 -4.55
CA SER A 10 23.35 -20.70 -4.90
C SER A 10 23.33 -22.09 -4.26
N ASN A 11 23.26 -23.15 -5.06
CA ASN A 11 23.44 -24.53 -4.60
C ASN A 11 24.89 -24.96 -4.84
N LYS A 12 25.69 -25.06 -3.77
CA LYS A 12 26.97 -25.78 -3.78
C LYS A 12 26.68 -27.26 -3.53
N VAL A 13 26.95 -28.10 -4.53
CA VAL A 13 27.00 -29.56 -4.38
C VAL A 13 28.44 -29.91 -4.03
N GLY A 14 28.68 -30.29 -2.77
CA GLY A 14 29.96 -30.83 -2.32
C GLY A 14 29.89 -32.35 -2.28
N GLY A 15 30.62 -33.01 -3.18
CA GLY A 15 30.82 -34.45 -3.15
C GLY A 15 31.82 -34.85 -2.07
N ASN A 16 31.65 -36.07 -1.54
CA ASN A 16 32.72 -36.78 -0.85
C ASN A 16 32.80 -38.19 -1.45
N GLN A 17 33.93 -38.46 -2.09
CA GLN A 17 34.40 -39.79 -2.49
C GLN A 17 35.28 -40.37 -1.38
N SER A 18 35.11 -41.65 -1.08
CA SER A 18 36.13 -42.59 -0.55
C SER A 18 35.41 -43.91 -0.24
N HIS A 19 35.96 -45.12 -0.41
CA HIS A 19 37.15 -45.63 -1.07
C HIS A 19 36.84 -47.12 -1.32
N VAL A 20 37.17 -47.67 -2.50
CA VAL A 20 37.12 -49.11 -2.80
C VAL A 20 38.13 -49.88 -1.95
N LEU A 21 37.78 -51.09 -1.50
CA LEU A 21 38.67 -52.25 -1.30
C LEU A 21 37.84 -53.53 -1.06
N SER A 22 37.84 -54.43 -2.04
CA SER A 22 37.86 -55.90 -1.82
C SER A 22 39.29 -56.36 -2.18
N PRO A 23 39.86 -57.52 -1.76
CA PRO A 23 39.20 -58.84 -1.69
C PRO A 23 39.76 -59.84 -0.63
N SER A 24 39.14 -61.04 -0.59
CA SER A 24 39.80 -62.37 -0.46
C SER A 24 39.90 -63.08 0.92
N ALA A 25 39.44 -64.35 0.86
CA ALA A 25 39.95 -65.57 1.52
C ALA A 25 39.59 -65.91 2.98
N ASN A 26 38.82 -67.01 3.11
CA ASN A 26 39.06 -68.19 3.97
C ASN A 26 38.99 -68.01 5.52
N TYR A 27 38.56 -68.94 6.36
CA TYR A 27 37.85 -70.23 6.32
C TYR A 27 37.55 -70.52 7.82
N VAL A 28 36.31 -70.89 8.13
CA VAL A 28 35.94 -71.93 9.13
C VAL A 28 36.03 -71.72 10.66
N THR A 29 34.86 -72.00 11.26
CA THR A 29 34.50 -72.51 12.61
C THR A 29 34.93 -71.77 13.87
N VAL A 30 33.93 -71.36 14.65
CA VAL A 30 33.62 -72.02 15.93
C VAL A 30 32.12 -71.99 16.18
N ALA A 31 31.65 -73.08 16.77
CA ALA A 31 30.27 -73.43 16.94
C ALA A 31 29.60 -72.67 18.10
N ARG A 32 28.29 -72.38 17.91
CA ARG A 32 27.22 -72.58 18.90
C ARG A 32 27.28 -71.74 20.19
N THR A 33 26.57 -70.62 20.15
CA THR A 33 25.46 -70.43 21.11
C THR A 33 24.20 -70.16 20.31
N ALA A 34 23.29 -71.13 20.32
CA ALA A 34 21.97 -70.97 19.74
C ALA A 34 21.18 -70.02 20.65
N LEU A 35 21.00 -68.76 20.23
CA LEU A 35 19.92 -67.95 20.78
C LEU A 35 18.61 -68.61 20.32
N PRO A 36 17.70 -69.00 21.24
CA PRO A 36 16.41 -69.53 20.82
C PRO A 36 15.70 -68.44 20.00
N ALA A 37 15.26 -68.80 18.79
CA ALA A 37 14.42 -67.95 17.97
C ALA A 37 13.21 -67.51 18.81
N ALA A 38 13.12 -66.21 19.10
CA ALA A 38 11.95 -65.66 19.77
C ALA A 38 10.71 -66.03 18.93
N PRO A 39 9.61 -66.50 19.55
CA PRO A 39 8.39 -66.73 18.79
C PRO A 39 7.99 -65.41 18.12
N PRO A 40 7.50 -65.42 16.87
CA PRO A 40 7.00 -64.20 16.24
C PRO A 40 5.84 -63.69 17.09
N PHE A 41 6.07 -62.61 17.83
CA PHE A 41 4.98 -61.93 18.52
C PHE A 41 3.94 -61.57 17.46
N PRO A 42 2.66 -61.92 17.64
CA PRO A 42 1.62 -61.51 16.71
C PRO A 42 1.59 -59.98 16.73
N ILE A 43 1.95 -59.36 15.60
CA ILE A 43 1.73 -57.93 15.40
C ILE A 43 0.23 -57.75 15.56
N PRO A 44 -0.27 -57.03 16.57
CA PRO A 44 -1.69 -56.79 16.67
C PRO A 44 -2.08 -56.05 15.38
N SER A 45 -3.01 -56.62 14.63
CA SER A 45 -3.69 -55.95 13.51
C SER A 45 -4.60 -54.85 14.06
N THR A 46 -4.03 -53.96 14.88
CA THR A 46 -4.69 -52.75 15.33
C THR A 46 -5.03 -51.97 14.08
N PRO A 47 -6.31 -51.74 13.76
CA PRO A 47 -6.66 -50.86 12.66
C PRO A 47 -5.95 -49.55 12.95
N LEU A 48 -5.19 -49.02 11.99
CA LEU A 48 -4.69 -47.65 12.05
C LEU A 48 -5.90 -46.77 12.35
N GLN A 49 -6.04 -46.32 13.61
CA GLN A 49 -7.07 -45.37 13.95
C GLN A 49 -6.87 -44.18 13.01
N PRO A 50 -7.92 -43.68 12.33
CA PRO A 50 -7.77 -42.48 11.54
C PRO A 50 -7.30 -41.40 12.50
N GLN A 51 -6.02 -41.03 12.42
CA GLN A 51 -5.45 -39.91 13.17
C GLN A 51 -6.42 -38.75 12.98
N GLY A 52 -7.06 -38.35 14.10
CA GLY A 52 -8.18 -37.42 14.08
C GLY A 52 -7.86 -36.25 13.17
N ARG A 53 -8.72 -36.00 12.18
CA ARG A 53 -8.61 -34.85 11.29
C ARG A 53 -8.41 -33.62 12.17
N GLY A 54 -7.19 -33.06 12.15
CA GLY A 54 -6.75 -31.99 13.04
C GLY A 54 -7.86 -30.96 13.26
N GLU A 55 -8.31 -30.88 14.51
CA GLU A 55 -9.53 -30.21 14.90
C GLU A 55 -9.50 -28.73 14.52
N GLU A 56 -10.63 -28.31 13.95
CA GLU A 56 -11.11 -26.97 13.62
C GLU A 56 -10.15 -25.80 13.86
N LYS A 57 -9.21 -25.58 12.94
CA LYS A 57 -8.53 -24.27 12.84
C LYS A 57 -9.56 -23.18 12.56
N LYS A 58 -10.00 -22.55 13.65
CA LYS A 58 -10.80 -21.31 13.80
C LYS A 58 -11.24 -20.79 12.45
N LYS A 59 -12.52 -21.00 12.10
CA LYS A 59 -13.22 -20.31 10.98
C LYS A 59 -13.05 -18.80 11.20
N MET A 60 -11.89 -18.24 10.84
CA MET A 60 -11.58 -16.83 11.00
C MET A 60 -12.49 -16.11 10.04
N ASN A 61 -13.65 -15.72 10.59
CA ASN A 61 -14.69 -14.85 10.08
C ASN A 61 -14.61 -14.58 8.58
N LYS A 62 -14.68 -15.64 7.75
CA LYS A 62 -14.67 -15.53 6.29
C LYS A 62 -15.78 -14.58 5.83
N LYS A 63 -16.94 -14.69 6.51
CA LYS A 63 -18.09 -13.79 6.35
C LYS A 63 -17.73 -12.31 6.58
N LYS A 64 -16.93 -11.96 7.59
CA LYS A 64 -16.51 -10.56 7.85
C LYS A 64 -15.58 -10.05 6.75
N ILE A 65 -14.62 -10.86 6.31
CA ILE A 65 -13.70 -10.48 5.22
C ILE A 65 -14.46 -10.31 3.91
N PHE A 66 -15.39 -11.21 3.58
CA PHE A 66 -16.22 -11.06 2.39
C PHE A 66 -17.21 -9.89 2.49
N LYS A 67 -17.68 -9.55 3.70
CA LYS A 67 -18.46 -8.32 3.93
C LYS A 67 -17.64 -7.07 3.62
N LEU A 68 -16.36 -7.03 4.04
CA LEU A 68 -15.44 -5.93 3.73
C LEU A 68 -14.99 -5.92 2.26
N ALA A 69 -14.82 -7.08 1.65
CA ALA A 69 -14.44 -7.24 0.24
C ALA A 69 -15.63 -7.10 -0.72
N LYS A 70 -16.85 -6.84 -0.21
CA LYS A 70 -18.04 -6.65 -1.05
C LYS A 70 -17.80 -5.44 -1.96
N GLY A 71 -17.96 -5.64 -3.26
CA GLY A 71 -17.68 -4.63 -4.29
C GLY A 71 -16.29 -4.72 -4.92
N PHE A 72 -15.38 -5.54 -4.40
CA PHE A 72 -14.11 -5.79 -5.07
C PHE A 72 -14.31 -6.52 -6.42
N ARG A 73 -13.48 -6.16 -7.41
CA ARG A 73 -13.57 -6.75 -8.75
C ARG A 73 -12.85 -8.09 -8.83
N GLY A 74 -13.38 -8.99 -9.67
CA GLY A 74 -12.75 -10.27 -9.99
C GLY A 74 -12.70 -11.27 -8.83
N ARG A 75 -11.61 -12.03 -8.71
CA ARG A 75 -11.44 -13.10 -7.71
C ARG A 75 -11.38 -12.60 -6.26
N ALA A 76 -11.12 -11.31 -6.05
CA ALA A 76 -11.00 -10.71 -4.72
C ALA A 76 -12.31 -10.69 -3.92
N LYS A 77 -13.48 -10.85 -4.57
CA LYS A 77 -14.77 -10.96 -3.88
C LYS A 77 -15.17 -12.40 -3.50
N ASN A 78 -14.56 -13.41 -4.13
CA ASN A 78 -14.95 -14.82 -3.99
C ASN A 78 -13.86 -15.69 -3.32
N CYS A 79 -12.57 -15.35 -3.50
CA CYS A 79 -11.46 -16.15 -2.99
C CYS A 79 -10.89 -15.54 -1.70
N ILE A 80 -11.00 -16.27 -0.58
CA ILE A 80 -10.65 -15.76 0.76
C ILE A 80 -9.19 -15.29 0.88
N ARG A 81 -8.24 -15.99 0.26
CA ARG A 81 -6.82 -15.65 0.30
C ARG A 81 -6.56 -14.28 -0.33
N ILE A 82 -7.04 -14.10 -1.56
CA ILE A 82 -6.93 -12.84 -2.32
C ILE A 82 -7.73 -11.72 -1.63
N ALA A 83 -8.91 -12.04 -1.09
CA ALA A 83 -9.75 -11.08 -0.39
C ALA A 83 -9.04 -10.50 0.83
N ARG A 84 -8.38 -11.32 1.64
CA ARG A 84 -7.62 -10.87 2.82
C ARG A 84 -6.53 -9.88 2.45
N GLU A 85 -5.67 -10.24 1.50
CA GLU A 85 -4.57 -9.40 1.02
C GLU A 85 -5.08 -8.05 0.49
N ARG A 86 -6.20 -8.06 -0.25
CA ARG A 86 -6.81 -6.85 -0.81
C ARG A 86 -7.47 -5.98 0.27
N VAL A 87 -8.21 -6.58 1.21
CA VAL A 87 -8.88 -5.86 2.30
C VAL A 87 -7.85 -5.19 3.20
N GLU A 88 -6.76 -5.88 3.52
CA GLU A 88 -5.68 -5.31 4.33
C GLU A 88 -5.07 -4.07 3.67
N LYS A 89 -4.70 -4.17 2.39
CA LYS A 89 -4.19 -3.02 1.62
C LYS A 89 -5.21 -1.88 1.53
N ALA A 90 -6.48 -2.19 1.32
CA ALA A 90 -7.54 -1.19 1.25
C ALA A 90 -7.73 -0.45 2.59
N LEU A 91 -7.62 -1.15 3.72
CA LEU A 91 -7.69 -0.54 5.05
C LEU A 91 -6.48 0.35 5.33
N GLN A 92 -5.27 -0.09 4.94
CA GLN A 92 -4.06 0.71 5.02
C GLN A 92 -4.18 2.00 4.18
N TYR A 93 -4.64 1.90 2.94
CA TYR A 93 -4.88 3.07 2.09
C TYR A 93 -5.98 3.96 2.65
N SER A 94 -7.09 3.40 3.14
CA SER A 94 -8.15 4.18 3.78
C SER A 94 -7.63 5.01 4.96
N TYR A 95 -6.76 4.43 5.80
CA TYR A 95 -6.14 5.16 6.91
C TYR A 95 -5.24 6.30 6.43
N ARG A 96 -4.34 6.01 5.49
CA ARG A 96 -3.44 7.01 4.90
C ARG A 96 -4.21 8.12 4.20
N ASP A 97 -5.19 7.78 3.37
CA ASP A 97 -5.90 8.69 2.50
C ASP A 97 -6.84 9.61 3.29
N ARG A 98 -7.35 9.20 4.47
CA ARG A 98 -8.02 10.13 5.40
C ARG A 98 -7.11 11.29 5.84
N ARG A 99 -5.80 11.05 5.96
CA ARG A 99 -4.81 12.09 6.28
C ARG A 99 -4.45 12.90 5.04
N ASN A 100 -4.24 12.25 3.90
CA ASN A 100 -3.91 12.91 2.64
C ASN A 100 -5.04 13.79 2.10
N LYS A 101 -6.32 13.40 2.27
CA LYS A 101 -7.48 14.20 1.84
C LYS A 101 -7.42 15.65 2.33
N LYS A 102 -6.87 15.90 3.52
CA LYS A 102 -6.68 17.26 4.05
C LYS A 102 -5.65 18.07 3.25
N ARG A 103 -4.57 17.43 2.80
CA ARG A 103 -3.55 18.02 1.93
C ARG A 103 -4.13 18.26 0.53
N ASP A 104 -4.80 17.27 -0.04
CA ASP A 104 -5.37 17.34 -1.40
C ASP A 104 -6.42 18.46 -1.50
N MET A 105 -7.32 18.56 -0.50
CA MET A 105 -8.30 19.64 -0.42
C MET A 105 -7.63 21.01 -0.29
N ARG A 106 -6.55 21.12 0.49
CA ARG A 106 -5.80 22.37 0.61
C ARG A 106 -5.14 22.76 -0.71
N SER A 107 -4.54 21.81 -1.43
CA SER A 107 -3.97 22.05 -2.77
C SER A 107 -5.03 22.58 -3.72
N LEU A 108 -6.20 21.94 -3.76
CA LEU A 108 -7.34 22.37 -4.57
C LEU A 108 -7.81 23.79 -4.24
N TRP A 109 -7.90 24.14 -2.94
CA TRP A 109 -8.28 25.50 -2.55
C TRP A 109 -7.23 26.53 -2.98
N ILE A 110 -5.94 26.20 -2.88
CA ILE A 110 -4.86 27.09 -3.33
C ILE A 110 -4.93 27.27 -4.85
N GLU A 111 -5.15 26.21 -5.61
CA GLU A 111 -5.31 26.28 -7.07
C GLU A 111 -6.48 27.18 -7.48
N ARG A 112 -7.63 27.03 -6.82
CA ARG A 112 -8.81 27.88 -7.05
C ARG A 112 -8.56 29.34 -6.72
N ILE A 113 -7.97 29.63 -5.56
CA ILE A 113 -7.62 31.01 -5.19
C ILE A 113 -6.60 31.58 -6.17
N ASN A 114 -5.60 30.79 -6.58
CA ASN A 114 -4.59 31.23 -7.55
C ASN A 114 -5.23 31.59 -8.90
N ALA A 115 -6.20 30.80 -9.37
CA ALA A 115 -6.96 31.14 -10.57
C ALA A 115 -7.68 32.50 -10.41
N GLY A 116 -8.38 32.71 -9.28
CA GLY A 116 -9.06 33.98 -8.99
C GLY A 116 -8.10 35.17 -8.86
N THR A 117 -6.99 35.05 -8.13
CA THR A 117 -6.03 36.16 -7.97
C THR A 117 -5.35 36.51 -9.28
N ARG A 118 -5.11 35.53 -10.16
CA ARG A 118 -4.50 35.75 -11.47
C ARG A 118 -5.40 36.55 -12.42
N GLN A 119 -6.72 36.40 -12.33
CA GLN A 119 -7.65 37.26 -13.07
C GLN A 119 -7.52 38.75 -12.70
N HIS A 120 -7.07 39.03 -11.48
CA HIS A 120 -6.82 40.38 -10.97
C HIS A 120 -5.35 40.80 -11.02
N GLY A 121 -4.48 40.00 -11.65
CA GLY A 121 -3.05 40.31 -11.82
C GLY A 121 -2.20 40.20 -10.54
N VAL A 122 -2.66 39.45 -9.54
CA VAL A 122 -1.98 39.25 -8.25
C VAL A 122 -1.55 37.79 -8.09
N ASN A 123 -0.33 37.57 -7.58
CA ASN A 123 0.13 36.24 -7.20
C ASN A 123 -0.45 35.83 -5.83
N TYR A 124 -0.89 34.57 -5.70
CA TYR A 124 -1.38 33.99 -4.44
C TYR A 124 -0.48 34.29 -3.23
N GLY A 125 0.85 34.17 -3.37
CA GLY A 125 1.78 34.42 -2.26
C GLY A 125 1.69 35.85 -1.72
N ASN A 126 1.65 36.84 -2.62
CA ASN A 126 1.51 38.25 -2.26
C ASN A 126 0.12 38.54 -1.71
N PHE A 127 -0.92 37.95 -2.30
CA PHE A 127 -2.30 38.08 -1.84
C PHE A 127 -2.45 37.61 -0.38
N MET A 128 -1.95 36.42 -0.06
CA MET A 128 -2.01 35.87 1.30
C MET A 128 -1.19 36.69 2.29
N HIS A 129 -0.04 37.21 1.86
CA HIS A 129 0.79 38.08 2.69
C HIS A 129 0.08 39.40 3.01
N GLY A 130 -0.59 40.03 2.02
CA GLY A 130 -1.38 41.24 2.23
C GLY A 130 -2.56 41.01 3.19
N LEU A 131 -3.30 39.90 3.06
CA LEU A 131 -4.37 39.56 4.01
C LEU A 131 -3.86 39.37 5.44
N MET A 132 -2.66 38.80 5.60
CA MET A 132 -2.06 38.58 6.91
C MET A 132 -1.62 39.90 7.56
N LYS A 133 -1.16 40.88 6.77
CA LYS A 133 -0.83 42.23 7.24
C LYS A 133 -2.05 43.01 7.72
N GLU A 134 -3.17 42.89 7.02
CA GLU A 134 -4.46 43.49 7.40
C GLU A 134 -5.19 42.70 8.51
N ASN A 135 -4.56 41.68 9.08
CA ASN A 135 -5.13 40.80 10.12
C ASN A 135 -6.45 40.11 9.71
N ILE A 136 -6.68 39.90 8.41
CA ILE A 136 -7.87 39.21 7.91
C ILE A 136 -7.65 37.70 8.00
N GLN A 137 -8.18 37.08 9.06
CA GLN A 137 -8.02 35.65 9.36
C GLN A 137 -9.02 34.76 8.59
N LEU A 138 -8.99 34.81 7.26
CA LEU A 138 -9.86 33.97 6.43
C LEU A 138 -9.23 32.61 6.09
N ASN A 139 -10.03 31.57 6.24
CA ASN A 139 -9.67 30.21 5.85
C ASN A 139 -9.65 30.06 4.32
N ARG A 140 -8.72 29.23 3.82
CA ARG A 140 -8.54 28.96 2.37
C ARG A 140 -9.75 28.28 1.74
N LYS A 141 -10.50 27.49 2.51
CA LYS A 141 -11.78 26.93 2.08
C LYS A 141 -12.75 28.04 1.67
N VAL A 142 -12.98 28.98 2.59
CA VAL A 142 -13.90 30.12 2.38
C VAL A 142 -13.40 31.02 1.25
N LEU A 143 -12.10 31.34 1.22
CA LEU A 143 -11.51 32.12 0.12
C LEU A 143 -11.71 31.45 -1.24
N SER A 144 -11.59 30.12 -1.31
CA SER A 144 -11.81 29.39 -2.56
C SER A 144 -13.28 29.37 -2.99
N GLU A 145 -14.22 29.35 -2.04
CA GLU A 145 -15.65 29.43 -2.31
C GLU A 145 -16.03 30.84 -2.79
N LEU A 146 -15.51 31.90 -2.14
CA LEU A 146 -15.69 33.28 -2.57
C LEU A 146 -15.14 33.52 -3.97
N ALA A 147 -13.95 33.01 -4.29
CA ALA A 147 -13.36 33.14 -5.62
C ALA A 147 -14.22 32.49 -6.73
N MET A 148 -15.02 31.47 -6.40
CA MET A 148 -15.87 30.76 -7.37
C MET A 148 -17.28 31.35 -7.49
N HIS A 149 -17.88 31.73 -6.36
CA HIS A 149 -19.29 32.10 -6.31
C HIS A 149 -19.51 33.62 -6.28
N GLU A 150 -18.60 34.38 -5.67
CA GLU A 150 -18.79 35.81 -5.39
C GLU A 150 -17.59 36.64 -5.88
N PRO A 151 -17.49 36.86 -7.21
CA PRO A 151 -16.33 37.53 -7.81
C PRO A 151 -16.17 38.99 -7.34
N TYR A 152 -17.28 39.69 -7.04
CA TYR A 152 -17.25 41.07 -6.57
C TYR A 152 -16.66 41.18 -5.16
N SER A 153 -17.09 40.32 -4.23
CA SER A 153 -16.55 40.27 -2.87
C SER A 153 -15.08 39.83 -2.88
N PHE A 154 -14.72 38.87 -3.73
CA PHE A 154 -13.34 38.44 -3.88
C PHE A 154 -12.44 39.57 -4.39
N LYS A 155 -12.91 40.36 -5.36
CA LYS A 155 -12.19 41.54 -5.87
C LYS A 155 -11.90 42.56 -4.77
N ALA A 156 -12.89 42.86 -3.91
CA ALA A 156 -12.69 43.78 -2.79
C ALA A 156 -11.57 43.32 -1.83
N LEU A 157 -11.49 42.01 -1.56
CA LEU A 157 -10.40 41.44 -0.76
C LEU A 157 -9.03 41.55 -1.44
N VAL A 158 -8.99 41.39 -2.77
CA VAL A 158 -7.76 41.56 -3.55
C VAL A 158 -7.29 43.01 -3.51
N ASP A 159 -8.22 43.97 -3.61
CA ASP A 159 -7.90 45.40 -3.55
C ASP A 159 -7.37 45.80 -2.17
N VAL A 160 -8.00 45.32 -1.08
CA VAL A 160 -7.50 45.50 0.29
C VAL A 160 -6.08 44.92 0.45
N SER A 161 -5.87 43.68 -0.01
CA SER A 161 -4.57 43.02 0.06
C SER A 161 -3.48 43.75 -0.75
N ARG A 162 -3.85 44.31 -1.92
CA ARG A 162 -2.94 45.11 -2.76
C ARG A 162 -2.51 46.40 -2.07
N ASN A 163 -3.43 47.08 -1.38
CA ASN A 163 -3.12 48.30 -0.64
C ASN A 163 -2.18 48.02 0.54
N ALA A 164 -2.38 46.89 1.23
CA ALA A 164 -1.55 46.47 2.36
C ALA A 164 -0.11 46.09 1.97
N PHE A 165 0.08 45.54 0.76
CA PHE A 165 1.37 45.09 0.28
C PHE A 165 1.62 45.50 -1.18
N PRO A 166 2.34 46.62 -1.41
CA PRO A 166 2.62 47.14 -2.75
C PRO A 166 3.74 46.39 -3.48
N GLY A 167 4.44 45.44 -2.84
CA GLY A 167 5.52 44.62 -3.44
C GLY A 167 5.06 43.61 -4.50
N ASN A 168 3.95 43.92 -5.16
CA ASN A 168 3.27 43.05 -6.09
C ASN A 168 3.95 43.15 -7.46
N LYS A 169 4.74 42.13 -7.82
CA LYS A 169 5.16 41.96 -9.22
C LYS A 169 3.89 41.80 -10.05
N LYS A 170 3.68 42.66 -11.05
CA LYS A 170 2.59 42.50 -12.02
C LYS A 170 2.76 41.13 -12.67
N MET A 171 1.94 40.17 -12.28
CA MET A 171 1.86 38.92 -13.01
C MET A 171 0.92 39.20 -14.17
N GLU A 172 1.48 39.61 -15.30
CA GLU A 172 0.69 39.80 -16.51
C GLU A 172 -0.12 38.51 -16.74
N PRO A 173 -1.44 38.62 -17.00
CA PRO A 173 -2.26 37.45 -17.28
C PRO A 173 -1.56 36.74 -18.43
N GLN A 174 -1.08 35.51 -18.18
CA GLN A 174 -0.50 34.75 -19.26
C GLN A 174 -1.61 34.61 -20.29
N LYS A 175 -1.42 35.27 -21.44
CA LYS A 175 -2.24 35.09 -22.63
C LYS A 175 -2.17 33.60 -22.92
N VAL A 176 -3.09 32.82 -22.36
CA VAL A 176 -3.36 31.47 -22.81
C VAL A 176 -3.93 31.68 -24.20
N GLY A 177 -3.01 31.77 -25.16
CA GLY A 177 -3.35 31.93 -26.54
C GLY A 177 -4.31 30.83 -26.91
N LEU A 178 -5.37 31.18 -27.63
CA LEU A 178 -6.25 30.25 -28.34
C LEU A 178 -5.49 29.18 -29.15
N ALA A 179 -4.18 29.33 -29.34
CA ALA A 179 -3.25 28.40 -29.99
C ALA A 179 -2.96 27.08 -29.23
N ALA A 180 -3.39 26.89 -27.98
CA ALA A 180 -3.16 25.62 -27.25
C ALA A 180 -4.35 24.64 -27.30
N VAL A 181 -5.44 25.00 -27.97
CA VAL A 181 -6.69 24.21 -28.04
C VAL A 181 -7.12 23.88 -29.48
N LEU A 182 -6.34 24.29 -30.49
CA LEU A 182 -6.48 23.88 -31.90
C LEU A 182 -5.27 23.04 -32.31
#